data_AF-A0A7J3GC49-F1
#
_entry.id   AF-A0A7J3GC49-F1
#
_cell.length_a   1.000
_cell.length_b   1.000
_cell.length_c   1.000
_cell.angle_alpha   90.00
_cell.angle_beta   90.00
_cell.angle_gamma   90.00
#
_symmetry.space_group_name_H-M   'P 1'
#
loop_
_entity.id
_entity.type
_entity.pdbx_description
1 polymer ?
#
loop_
_entity_poly.entity_id
_entity_poly.type
_entity_poly.pdbx_seq_one_letter_code
_entity_poly.pdbx_strand_id
1 'polypeptide(L)'
;RVEIFRAFGYFNTESSQHMSEYVPYFRKRPELFKRFKLANPLERLDAMEKRRALQDEELRRLLAEGYKFPLNRSQEYCSYIIHSIETGIPRRINGNVRNNWLITNLPHGCCVEVPCLVDKNGIHPCYVGNLPPQCAALNRTNINVQELAVKAAVEKDKTLAFQAILLDPLTSAILTIDEIERMVDEMFRAEAKYLPGFK
;
A
#
# COMPACT_ATOMS: atom_id res chain seq x y z
N ARG A 1 5.31 13.55 -5.13
CA ARG A 1 5.71 14.14 -3.81
C ARG A 1 5.66 15.66 -3.76
N VAL A 2 6.48 16.41 -4.53
CA VAL A 2 6.52 17.89 -4.43
C VAL A 2 5.17 18.55 -4.69
N GLU A 3 4.42 18.09 -5.69
CA GLU A 3 3.10 18.65 -5.99
C GLU A 3 2.11 18.48 -4.82
N ILE A 4 2.10 17.29 -4.20
CA ILE A 4 1.29 17.03 -2.99
C ILE A 4 1.75 17.91 -1.84
N PHE A 5 3.05 18.07 -1.63
CA PHE A 5 3.56 18.96 -0.58
C PHE A 5 3.11 20.41 -0.80
N ARG A 6 3.19 20.92 -2.03
CA ARG A 6 2.73 22.26 -2.37
C ARG A 6 1.22 22.43 -2.16
N ALA A 7 0.42 21.44 -2.53
CA ALA A 7 -1.03 21.51 -2.44
C ALA A 7 -1.57 21.31 -1.02
N PHE A 8 -0.96 20.44 -0.21
CA PHE A 8 -1.47 20.04 1.10
C PHE A 8 -0.67 20.57 2.28
N GLY A 9 0.53 21.10 2.05
CA GLY A 9 1.42 21.68 3.07
C GLY A 9 2.26 20.68 3.87
N TYR A 10 2.12 19.37 3.61
CA TYR A 10 2.81 18.30 4.33
C TYR A 10 3.58 17.39 3.38
N PHE A 11 4.83 17.10 3.72
CA PHE A 11 5.68 16.28 2.87
C PHE A 11 5.23 14.82 2.96
N ASN A 12 4.84 14.27 1.81
CA ASN A 12 4.50 12.86 1.70
C ASN A 12 5.80 12.02 1.61
N THR A 13 5.97 11.09 2.54
CA THR A 13 7.15 10.22 2.65
C THR A 13 7.21 9.19 1.53
N GLU A 14 6.05 8.69 1.09
CA GLU A 14 5.94 7.70 0.03
C GLU A 14 6.45 8.22 -1.32
N SER A 15 7.06 7.33 -2.10
CA SER A 15 7.54 7.59 -3.45
C SER A 15 6.47 8.23 -4.34
N SER A 16 6.91 9.04 -5.32
CA SER A 16 5.98 9.66 -6.27
C SER A 16 5.19 8.64 -7.10
N GLN A 17 5.76 7.44 -7.32
CA GLN A 17 5.07 6.38 -8.07
C GLN A 17 3.88 5.86 -7.27
N HIS A 18 4.09 5.45 -6.02
CA HIS A 18 3.02 4.90 -5.19
C HIS A 18 2.02 5.97 -4.73
N MET A 19 2.48 7.14 -4.29
CA MET A 19 1.56 8.22 -3.91
C MET A 19 0.62 8.62 -5.06
N SER A 20 1.06 8.49 -6.32
CA SER A 20 0.21 8.81 -7.48
C SER A 20 -0.92 7.82 -7.75
N GLU A 21 -0.92 6.65 -7.09
CA GLU A 21 -1.96 5.62 -7.18
C GLU A 21 -3.14 5.94 -6.27
N TYR A 22 -2.89 6.56 -5.11
CA TYR A 22 -3.89 6.83 -4.08
C TYR A 22 -4.72 8.11 -4.29
N VAL A 23 -4.48 8.85 -5.38
CA VAL A 23 -5.11 10.15 -5.63
C VAL A 23 -5.51 10.37 -7.10
N PRO A 24 -6.58 11.14 -7.36
CA PRO A 24 -7.17 11.26 -8.71
C PRO A 24 -6.41 12.22 -9.64
N TYR A 25 -5.27 12.76 -9.21
CA TYR A 25 -4.68 13.93 -9.87
C TYR A 25 -3.74 13.58 -11.01
N PHE A 26 -3.03 12.45 -10.92
CA PHE A 26 -1.81 12.25 -11.71
C PHE A 26 -1.89 11.16 -12.78
N ARG A 27 -2.69 10.11 -12.56
CA ARG A 27 -2.71 8.91 -13.41
C ARG A 27 -3.92 8.80 -14.35
N LYS A 28 -4.70 9.88 -14.49
CA LYS A 28 -5.95 9.88 -15.24
C LYS A 28 -5.84 10.17 -16.74
N ARG A 29 -4.68 10.60 -17.22
CA ARG A 29 -4.46 10.90 -18.65
C ARG A 29 -3.01 10.64 -19.08
N PRO A 30 -2.75 10.16 -20.31
CA PRO A 30 -1.41 9.76 -20.76
C PRO A 30 -0.34 10.86 -20.66
N GLU A 31 -0.68 12.11 -20.97
CA GLU A 31 0.29 13.23 -20.93
C GLU A 31 0.79 13.54 -19.51
N LEU A 32 0.00 13.18 -18.48
CA LEU A 32 0.37 13.38 -17.09
C LEU A 32 1.48 12.43 -16.65
N PHE A 33 1.57 11.23 -17.24
CA PHE A 33 2.67 10.30 -16.96
C PHE A 33 4.01 10.92 -17.35
N LYS A 34 4.09 11.53 -18.54
CA LYS A 34 5.30 12.25 -18.99
C LYS A 34 5.57 13.48 -18.11
N ARG A 35 4.54 14.29 -17.82
CA ARG A 35 4.68 15.51 -17.01
C ARG A 35 5.21 15.22 -15.61
N PHE A 36 4.68 14.19 -14.95
CA PHE A 36 5.02 13.85 -13.57
C PHE A 36 6.04 12.72 -13.44
N LYS A 37 6.61 12.26 -14.56
CA LYS A 37 7.62 11.18 -14.64
C LYS A 37 7.13 9.89 -13.96
N LEU A 38 5.89 9.51 -14.24
CA LEU A 38 5.29 8.29 -13.71
C LEU A 38 5.59 7.11 -14.64
N ALA A 39 5.85 5.96 -14.05
CA ALA A 39 6.01 4.71 -14.77
C ALA A 39 4.65 4.14 -15.15
N ASN A 40 4.56 3.55 -16.34
CA ASN A 40 3.40 2.75 -16.69
C ASN A 40 3.40 1.47 -15.81
N PRO A 41 2.27 1.10 -15.16
CA PRO A 41 2.20 -0.10 -14.33
C PRO A 41 2.58 -1.39 -15.07
N LEU A 42 2.15 -1.56 -16.32
CA LEU A 42 2.43 -2.77 -17.11
C LEU A 42 3.92 -2.90 -17.44
N GLU A 43 4.53 -1.81 -17.92
CA GLU A 43 5.98 -1.78 -18.19
C GLU A 43 6.81 -2.06 -16.93
N ARG A 44 6.35 -1.57 -15.77
CA ARG A 44 6.99 -1.83 -14.47
C ARG A 44 6.90 -3.32 -14.11
N LEU A 45 5.75 -3.96 -14.30
CA LEU A 45 5.55 -5.38 -14.02
C LEU A 45 6.44 -6.26 -14.91
N ASP A 46 6.46 -6.01 -16.21
CA ASP A 46 7.30 -6.74 -17.17
C ASP A 46 8.80 -6.61 -16.81
N ALA A 47 9.24 -5.40 -16.46
CA ALA A 47 10.62 -5.16 -16.05
C ALA A 47 10.96 -5.82 -14.72
N MET A 48 9.99 -5.95 -13.80
CA MET A 48 10.17 -6.66 -12.54
C MET A 48 10.28 -8.17 -12.76
N GLU A 49 9.44 -8.76 -13.62
CA GLU A 49 9.48 -10.19 -13.94
C GLU A 49 10.82 -10.58 -14.56
N LYS A 50 11.26 -9.87 -15.60
CA LYS A 50 12.57 -10.11 -16.24
C LYS A 50 13.72 -9.99 -15.25
N ARG A 51 13.68 -8.98 -14.37
CA ARG A 51 14.71 -8.78 -13.35
C ARG A 51 14.73 -9.91 -12.33
N ARG A 52 13.56 -10.40 -11.90
CA ARG A 52 13.45 -11.56 -10.99
C ARG A 52 14.05 -12.81 -11.63
N ALA A 53 13.71 -13.12 -12.88
CA ALA A 53 14.27 -14.27 -13.58
C ALA A 53 15.80 -14.23 -13.65
N LEU A 54 16.37 -13.07 -14.01
CA LEU A 54 17.83 -12.87 -14.03
C LEU A 54 18.45 -12.99 -12.63
N GLN A 55 17.79 -12.46 -11.60
CA GLN A 55 18.26 -12.57 -10.21
C GLN A 55 18.24 -14.02 -9.72
N ASP A 56 17.22 -14.80 -10.09
CA ASP A 56 17.12 -16.21 -9.71
C ASP A 56 18.18 -17.06 -10.42
N GLU A 57 18.46 -16.80 -11.71
CA GLU A 57 19.54 -17.46 -12.45
C GLU A 57 20.92 -17.15 -11.85
N GLU A 58 21.18 -15.87 -11.57
CA GLU A 58 22.42 -15.43 -10.91
C GLU A 58 22.58 -16.08 -9.54
N LEU A 59 21.51 -16.11 -8.74
CA LEU A 59 21.52 -16.74 -7.42
C LEU A 59 21.84 -18.24 -7.52
N ARG A 60 21.23 -18.97 -8.48
CA ARG A 60 21.55 -20.38 -8.73
C ARG A 60 23.00 -20.59 -9.12
N ARG A 61 23.56 -19.72 -9.99
CA ARG A 61 24.97 -19.80 -10.38
C ARG A 61 25.90 -19.61 -9.18
N LEU A 62 25.69 -18.54 -8.42
CA LEU A 62 26.48 -18.24 -7.22
C LEU A 62 26.44 -19.39 -6.21
N LEU A 63 25.27 -19.99 -5.99
CA LEU A 63 25.14 -21.16 -5.12
C LEU A 63 25.90 -22.38 -5.65
N ALA A 64 25.84 -22.66 -6.95
CA ALA A 64 26.56 -23.78 -7.57
C ALA A 64 28.10 -23.60 -7.52
N GLU A 65 28.58 -22.37 -7.60
CA GLU A 65 29.99 -22.00 -7.47
C GLU A 65 30.48 -21.98 -6.00
N GLY A 66 29.60 -22.28 -5.04
CA GLY A 66 29.94 -22.26 -3.62
C GLY A 66 30.19 -20.86 -3.07
N TYR A 67 29.64 -19.82 -3.71
CA TYR A 67 29.76 -18.44 -3.25
C TYR A 67 29.17 -18.28 -1.85
N LYS A 68 29.93 -17.69 -0.95
CA LYS A 68 29.49 -17.42 0.42
C LYS A 68 28.90 -16.02 0.51
N PHE A 69 27.60 -15.94 0.73
CA PHE A 69 26.92 -14.66 0.93
C PHE A 69 27.32 -14.06 2.28
N PRO A 70 27.86 -12.83 2.32
CA PRO A 70 28.16 -12.17 3.58
C PRO A 70 26.85 -11.87 4.31
N LEU A 71 26.74 -12.34 5.55
CA LEU A 71 25.58 -12.10 6.40
C LEU A 71 25.67 -10.71 7.02
N ASN A 72 25.09 -9.74 6.32
CA ASN A 72 24.94 -8.38 6.81
C ASN A 72 23.47 -8.10 7.14
N ARG A 73 23.23 -7.37 8.22
CA ARG A 73 21.89 -6.90 8.55
C ARG A 73 21.41 -5.89 7.51
N SER A 74 20.19 -6.04 7.01
CA SER A 74 19.56 -5.05 6.14
C SER A 74 19.07 -3.83 6.93
N GLN A 75 18.60 -2.80 6.23
CA GLN A 75 17.92 -1.65 6.86
C GLN A 75 16.43 -1.92 7.13
N GLU A 76 15.93 -3.10 6.77
CA GLU A 76 14.52 -3.47 6.92
C GLU A 76 14.16 -3.72 8.39
N TYR A 77 13.00 -3.21 8.81
CA TYR A 77 12.60 -3.23 10.22
C TYR A 77 12.45 -4.63 10.83
N CYS A 78 12.13 -5.67 10.04
CA CYS A 78 11.86 -7.01 10.56
C CYS A 78 12.95 -7.53 11.52
N SER A 79 14.22 -7.50 11.09
CA SER A 79 15.33 -7.97 11.93
C SER A 79 15.56 -7.10 13.18
N TYR A 80 15.25 -5.81 13.10
CA TYR A 80 15.38 -4.86 14.21
C TYR A 80 14.25 -5.02 15.22
N ILE A 81 13.03 -5.29 14.77
CA ILE A 81 11.88 -5.58 15.63
C ILE A 81 12.17 -6.82 16.46
N ILE A 82 12.55 -7.93 15.81
CA ILE A 82 12.91 -9.18 16.51
C ILE A 82 14.03 -8.91 17.52
N HIS A 83 15.10 -8.24 17.09
CA HIS A 83 16.21 -7.92 17.99
C HIS A 83 15.79 -7.08 19.20
N SER A 84 14.93 -6.08 19.03
CA SER A 84 14.43 -5.24 20.13
C SER A 84 13.60 -6.03 21.13
N ILE A 85 12.77 -6.96 20.65
CA ILE A 85 11.98 -7.85 21.52
C ILE A 85 12.88 -8.81 22.29
N GLU A 86 13.85 -9.44 21.61
CA GLU A 86 14.74 -10.43 22.24
C GLU A 86 15.72 -9.79 23.25
N THR A 87 16.27 -8.62 22.94
CA THR A 87 17.34 -7.99 23.74
C THR A 87 16.84 -6.92 24.70
N GLY A 88 15.62 -6.40 24.50
CA GLY A 88 15.11 -5.22 25.19
C GLY A 88 15.74 -3.90 24.76
N ILE A 89 16.62 -3.87 23.76
CA ILE A 89 17.19 -2.61 23.23
C ILE A 89 16.09 -1.87 22.46
N PRO A 90 15.62 -0.70 22.95
CA PRO A 90 14.45 -0.04 22.39
C PRO A 90 14.77 0.59 21.02
N ARG A 91 13.80 0.54 20.09
CA ARG A 91 13.89 1.20 18.78
C ARG A 91 12.56 1.83 18.39
N ARG A 92 12.63 2.92 17.62
CA ARG A 92 11.46 3.51 16.97
C ARG A 92 11.37 3.03 15.53
N ILE A 93 10.20 2.57 15.12
CA ILE A 93 9.85 2.26 13.74
C ILE A 93 8.57 3.02 13.35
N ASN A 94 8.15 2.96 12.09
CA ASN A 94 6.77 3.23 11.70
C ASN A 94 6.12 1.89 11.36
N GLY A 95 4.96 1.61 11.93
CA GLY A 95 4.28 0.32 11.80
C GLY A 95 2.79 0.47 11.52
N ASN A 96 2.25 -0.46 10.75
CA ASN A 96 0.83 -0.57 10.45
C ASN A 96 0.12 -1.30 11.60
N VAL A 97 -0.83 -0.61 12.24
CA VAL A 97 -1.52 -1.09 13.44
C VAL A 97 -2.99 -0.70 13.42
N ARG A 98 -3.79 -1.36 14.25
CA ARG A 98 -5.20 -0.99 14.45
C ARG A 98 -5.29 0.41 15.08
N ASN A 99 -6.10 1.28 14.48
CA ASN A 99 -6.37 2.62 14.99
C ASN A 99 -7.31 2.58 16.20
N ASN A 100 -6.75 2.35 17.38
CA ASN A 100 -7.46 2.49 18.66
C ASN A 100 -7.34 3.94 19.16
N TRP A 101 -7.82 4.91 18.37
CA TRP A 101 -7.70 6.36 18.62
C TRP A 101 -6.27 6.91 18.60
N LEU A 102 -5.35 6.24 17.92
CA LEU A 102 -3.99 6.74 17.71
C LEU A 102 -3.98 7.97 16.81
N ILE A 103 -4.78 7.92 15.73
CA ILE A 103 -5.13 9.08 14.90
C ILE A 103 -6.61 9.36 15.10
N THR A 104 -6.93 10.43 15.83
CA THR A 104 -8.26 10.64 16.43
C THR A 104 -9.34 11.10 15.46
N ASN A 105 -8.95 11.63 14.29
CA ASN A 105 -9.90 12.05 13.24
C ASN A 105 -9.95 11.10 12.02
N LEU A 106 -9.45 9.87 12.18
CA LEU A 106 -9.67 8.76 11.26
C LEU A 106 -10.62 7.73 11.90
N PRO A 107 -11.30 6.88 11.10
CA PRO A 107 -12.21 5.87 11.64
C PRO A 107 -11.55 4.98 12.70
N HIS A 108 -12.31 4.65 13.74
CA HIS A 108 -11.85 3.73 14.77
C HIS A 108 -11.75 2.31 14.21
N GLY A 109 -10.65 1.62 14.48
CA GLY A 109 -10.42 0.25 14.05
C GLY A 109 -9.78 0.09 12.66
N CYS A 110 -9.70 1.15 11.85
CA CYS A 110 -8.99 1.09 10.57
C CYS A 110 -7.47 0.83 10.77
N CYS A 111 -6.77 0.41 9.72
CA CYS A 111 -5.31 0.28 9.78
C CYS A 111 -4.66 1.65 9.57
N VAL A 112 -3.75 2.04 10.46
CA VAL A 112 -2.97 3.27 10.36
C VAL A 112 -1.49 2.96 10.50
N GLU A 113 -0.65 3.69 9.77
CA GLU A 113 0.79 3.67 9.97
C GLU A 113 1.20 4.81 10.91
N VAL A 114 1.74 4.47 12.07
CA VAL A 114 2.17 5.44 13.09
C VAL A 114 3.56 5.08 13.63
N PRO A 115 4.27 6.01 14.28
CA PRO A 115 5.45 5.66 15.04
C PRO A 115 5.12 4.61 16.11
N CYS A 116 5.96 3.60 16.24
CA CYS A 116 5.87 2.58 17.27
C CYS A 116 7.23 2.48 17.99
N LEU A 117 7.18 2.42 19.32
CA LEU A 117 8.33 2.02 20.13
C LEU A 117 8.33 0.50 20.24
N VAL A 118 9.46 -0.14 19.97
CA VAL A 118 9.64 -1.59 20.12
C VAL A 118 10.65 -1.84 21.22
N ASP A 119 10.28 -2.66 22.19
CA ASP A 119 11.14 -3.09 23.30
C ASP A 119 10.87 -4.57 23.67
N LYS A 120 11.38 -5.02 24.81
CA LYS A 120 11.23 -6.41 25.29
C LYS A 120 9.77 -6.86 25.45
N ASN A 121 8.87 -5.92 25.70
CA ASN A 121 7.45 -6.17 25.93
C ASN A 121 6.62 -6.12 24.64
N GLY A 122 7.26 -5.88 23.48
CA GLY A 122 6.61 -5.91 22.17
C GLY A 122 6.59 -4.55 21.49
N ILE A 123 5.52 -4.30 20.74
CA ILE A 123 5.33 -3.12 19.90
C ILE A 123 4.31 -2.20 20.57
N HIS A 124 4.68 -0.95 20.80
CA HIS A 124 3.89 0.07 21.47
C HIS A 124 3.61 1.22 20.50
N PRO A 125 2.42 1.25 19.87
CA PRO A 125 2.04 2.34 18.97
C PRO A 125 1.92 3.67 19.71
N CYS A 126 2.42 4.74 19.09
CA CYS A 126 2.40 6.07 19.67
C CYS A 126 1.15 6.85 19.23
N TYR A 127 0.56 7.58 20.18
CA TYR A 127 -0.52 8.52 19.91
C TYR A 127 -0.04 9.67 19.00
N VAL A 128 -0.83 9.99 17.98
CA VAL A 128 -0.57 11.06 17.01
C VAL A 128 -1.58 12.20 17.18
N GLY A 129 -2.82 11.88 17.53
CA GLY A 129 -3.92 12.84 17.62
C GLY A 129 -4.51 13.17 16.25
N ASN A 130 -4.97 14.40 16.06
CA ASN A 130 -5.60 14.79 14.80
C ASN A 130 -4.54 15.02 13.72
N LEU A 131 -4.74 14.40 12.56
CA LEU A 131 -4.09 14.88 11.36
C LEU A 131 -4.67 16.24 10.94
N PRO A 132 -3.92 17.07 10.20
CA PRO A 132 -4.47 18.22 9.50
C PRO A 132 -5.71 17.81 8.69
N PRO A 133 -6.81 18.59 8.70
CA PRO A 133 -8.09 18.16 8.12
C PRO A 133 -8.01 17.69 6.66
N GLN A 134 -7.21 18.36 5.83
CA GLN A 134 -6.99 18.00 4.43
C GLN A 134 -6.23 16.68 4.27
N CYS A 135 -5.30 16.37 5.18
CA CYS A 135 -4.58 15.11 5.19
C CYS A 135 -5.48 13.98 5.68
N ALA A 136 -6.28 14.22 6.74
CA ALA A 136 -7.29 13.26 7.19
C ALA A 136 -8.30 12.94 6.09
N ALA A 137 -8.75 13.95 5.34
CA ALA A 137 -9.65 13.77 4.20
C ALA A 137 -9.05 12.85 3.13
N LEU A 138 -7.81 13.07 2.70
CA LEU A 138 -7.11 12.20 1.75
C LEU A 138 -6.96 10.75 2.25
N ASN A 139 -6.71 10.57 3.55
CA ASN A 139 -6.61 9.22 4.13
C ASN A 139 -7.99 8.54 4.14
N ARG A 140 -9.05 9.25 4.53
CA ARG A 140 -10.42 8.70 4.57
C ARG A 140 -10.91 8.22 3.20
N THR A 141 -10.59 8.91 2.11
CA THR A 141 -10.99 8.43 0.77
C THR A 141 -10.44 7.05 0.45
N ASN A 142 -9.25 6.73 0.95
CA ASN A 142 -8.61 5.42 0.74
C ASN A 142 -9.03 4.38 1.80
N ILE A 143 -9.22 4.80 3.05
CA ILE A 143 -9.72 3.91 4.13
C ILE A 143 -11.10 3.35 3.79
N ASN A 144 -11.99 4.16 3.22
CA ASN A 144 -13.33 3.71 2.84
C ASN A 144 -13.28 2.56 1.81
N VAL A 145 -12.36 2.64 0.85
CA VAL A 145 -12.13 1.58 -0.16
C VAL A 145 -11.64 0.30 0.52
N GLN A 146 -10.68 0.43 1.42
CA GLN A 146 -10.10 -0.70 2.15
C GLN A 146 -11.14 -1.41 3.03
N GLU A 147 -11.96 -0.65 3.76
CA GLU A 147 -13.02 -1.22 4.61
C GLU A 147 -14.04 -2.01 3.78
N LEU A 148 -14.50 -1.46 2.65
CA LEU A 148 -15.41 -2.17 1.75
C LEU A 148 -14.76 -3.37 1.07
N ALA A 149 -13.51 -3.27 0.64
CA ALA A 149 -12.78 -4.39 0.03
C ALA A 149 -12.58 -5.55 1.01
N VAL A 150 -12.23 -5.26 2.27
CA VAL A 150 -12.13 -6.28 3.32
C VAL A 150 -13.50 -6.91 3.58
N LYS A 151 -14.55 -6.10 3.68
CA LYS A 151 -15.92 -6.60 3.88
C LYS A 151 -16.36 -7.50 2.72
N ALA A 152 -16.11 -7.08 1.49
CA ALA A 152 -16.37 -7.86 0.28
C ALA A 152 -15.67 -9.22 0.32
N ALA A 153 -14.40 -9.26 0.75
CA ALA A 153 -13.63 -10.49 0.87
C ALA A 153 -14.16 -11.44 1.96
N VAL A 154 -14.53 -10.89 3.12
CA VAL A 154 -15.07 -11.68 4.24
C VAL A 154 -16.47 -12.21 3.93
N GLU A 155 -17.34 -11.37 3.39
CA GLU A 155 -18.73 -11.72 3.07
C GLU A 155 -18.86 -12.45 1.72
N LYS A 156 -17.78 -12.45 0.93
CA LYS A 156 -17.74 -13.00 -0.42
C LYS A 156 -18.80 -12.36 -1.32
N ASP A 157 -18.89 -11.03 -1.27
CA ASP A 157 -19.90 -10.23 -1.93
C ASP A 157 -19.25 -9.35 -3.01
N LYS A 158 -19.57 -9.65 -4.28
CA LYS A 158 -19.05 -8.90 -5.43
C LYS A 158 -19.61 -7.48 -5.52
N THR A 159 -20.83 -7.24 -5.05
CA THR A 159 -21.42 -5.89 -5.00
C THR A 159 -20.62 -4.99 -4.06
N LEU A 160 -20.17 -5.49 -2.91
CA LEU A 160 -19.28 -4.74 -2.02
C LEU A 160 -17.91 -4.46 -2.66
N ALA A 161 -17.36 -5.42 -3.41
CA ALA A 161 -16.11 -5.22 -4.15
C ALA A 161 -16.28 -4.14 -5.23
N PHE A 162 -17.38 -4.18 -5.97
CA PHE A 162 -17.75 -3.13 -6.93
C PHE A 162 -17.86 -1.77 -6.26
N GLN A 163 -18.56 -1.66 -5.13
CA GLN A 163 -18.69 -0.41 -4.37
C GLN A 163 -17.33 0.11 -3.88
N ALA A 164 -16.43 -0.78 -3.43
CA ALA A 164 -15.08 -0.41 -3.04
C ALA A 164 -14.32 0.23 -4.22
N ILE A 165 -14.34 -0.41 -5.37
CA ILE A 165 -13.66 0.07 -6.59
C ILE A 165 -14.32 1.34 -7.12
N LEU A 166 -15.64 1.46 -7.02
CA LEU A 166 -16.38 2.67 -7.39
C LEU A 166 -15.96 3.89 -6.58
N LEU A 167 -15.57 3.68 -5.31
CA LEU A 167 -15.10 4.74 -4.41
C LEU A 167 -13.58 4.98 -4.49
N ASP A 168 -12.83 4.17 -5.24
CA ASP A 168 -11.41 4.39 -5.46
C ASP A 168 -11.18 5.72 -6.20
N PRO A 169 -10.40 6.67 -5.63
CA PRO A 169 -10.27 7.98 -6.22
C PRO A 169 -9.77 7.98 -7.67
N LEU A 170 -8.84 7.09 -8.01
CA LEU A 170 -8.29 7.04 -9.37
C LEU A 170 -9.30 6.42 -10.34
N THR A 171 -9.97 5.34 -9.93
CA THR A 171 -11.02 4.70 -10.72
C THR A 171 -12.16 5.65 -11.02
N SER A 172 -12.74 6.31 -10.01
CA SER A 172 -13.85 7.27 -10.22
C SER A 172 -13.46 8.49 -11.05
N ALA A 173 -12.16 8.81 -11.14
CA ALA A 173 -11.67 9.92 -11.93
C ALA A 173 -11.50 9.60 -13.42
N ILE A 174 -11.53 8.32 -13.80
CA ILE A 174 -11.28 7.85 -15.17
C ILE A 174 -12.54 7.24 -15.77
N LEU A 175 -13.28 6.43 -15.01
CA LEU A 175 -14.34 5.57 -15.53
C LEU A 175 -15.73 6.02 -15.08
N THR A 176 -16.73 5.76 -15.90
CA THR A 176 -18.15 5.84 -15.53
C THR A 176 -18.58 4.64 -14.68
N ILE A 177 -19.75 4.72 -14.05
CA ILE A 177 -20.28 3.62 -13.21
C ILE A 177 -20.39 2.31 -14.00
N ASP A 178 -20.92 2.36 -15.22
CA ASP A 178 -21.10 1.18 -16.08
C ASP A 178 -19.77 0.62 -16.61
N GLU A 179 -18.77 1.47 -16.84
CA GLU A 179 -17.41 1.02 -17.17
C GLU A 179 -16.76 0.31 -15.98
N ILE A 180 -16.97 0.82 -14.76
CA ILE A 180 -16.46 0.20 -13.53
C ILE A 180 -17.12 -1.16 -13.32
N GLU A 181 -18.43 -1.27 -13.49
CA GLU A 181 -19.14 -2.55 -13.34
C GLU A 181 -18.60 -3.60 -14.33
N ARG A 182 -18.45 -3.24 -15.60
CA ARG A 182 -17.85 -4.13 -16.62
C ARG A 182 -16.42 -4.52 -16.27
N MET A 183 -15.59 -3.58 -15.82
CA MET A 183 -14.21 -3.86 -15.41
C MET A 183 -14.17 -4.84 -14.23
N VAL A 184 -15.03 -4.66 -13.23
CA VAL A 184 -15.13 -5.57 -12.07
C VAL A 184 -15.56 -6.96 -12.53
N ASP A 185 -16.54 -7.06 -13.42
CA ASP A 185 -16.98 -8.33 -14.00
C ASP A 185 -15.85 -9.06 -14.75
N GLU A 186 -15.05 -8.34 -15.52
CA GLU A 186 -13.89 -8.87 -16.21
C GLU A 186 -12.82 -9.38 -15.23
N MET A 187 -12.50 -8.58 -14.21
CA MET A 187 -11.51 -8.97 -13.18
C MET A 187 -11.96 -10.20 -12.40
N PHE A 188 -13.23 -10.28 -12.00
CA PHE A 188 -13.76 -11.45 -11.29
C PHE A 188 -13.74 -12.72 -12.16
N ARG A 189 -13.99 -12.60 -13.46
CA ARG A 189 -13.86 -13.74 -14.39
C ARG A 189 -12.42 -14.18 -14.55
N ALA A 190 -11.49 -13.22 -14.71
CA ALA A 190 -10.06 -13.51 -14.84
C ALA A 190 -9.50 -14.19 -13.58
N GLU A 191 -9.93 -13.74 -12.40
CA GLU A 191 -9.45 -14.20 -11.09
C GLU A 191 -10.34 -15.26 -10.45
N ALA A 192 -11.29 -15.85 -11.19
CA ALA A 192 -12.30 -16.77 -10.64
C ALA A 192 -11.70 -17.96 -9.88
N LYS A 193 -10.53 -18.44 -10.34
CA LYS A 193 -9.77 -19.51 -9.67
C LYS A 193 -9.35 -19.13 -8.25
N TYR A 194 -9.06 -17.85 -8.00
CA TYR A 194 -8.55 -17.34 -6.73
C TYR A 194 -9.62 -16.70 -5.85
N LEU A 195 -10.85 -16.53 -6.36
CA LEU A 195 -11.99 -15.94 -5.64
C LEU A 195 -13.12 -16.96 -5.38
N PRO A 196 -12.84 -18.16 -4.81
CA PRO A 196 -13.86 -19.19 -4.67
C PRO A 196 -14.96 -18.79 -3.68
N GLY A 197 -16.21 -18.92 -4.13
CA GLY A 197 -17.41 -18.71 -3.33
C GLY A 197 -17.85 -17.25 -3.21
N PHE A 198 -17.23 -16.34 -3.97
CA PHE A 198 -17.80 -15.01 -4.22
C PHE A 198 -19.13 -15.14 -4.95
N LYS A 199 -20.09 -14.35 -4.48
CA LYS A 199 -21.45 -14.23 -5.00
C LYS A 199 -21.61 -12.90 -5.71
#